data_AF-A0AB34G9P2-F1
#
_entry.id   AF-A0AB34G9P2-F1
#
_cell.length_a   1.000
_cell.length_b   1.000
_cell.length_c   1.000
_cell.angle_alpha   90.00
_cell.angle_beta   90.00
_cell.angle_gamma   90.00
#
_symmetry.space_group_name_H-M   'P 1'
#
loop_
_entity.id
_entity.type
_entity.pdbx_description
1 polymer ?
#
loop_
_entity_poly.entity_id
_entity_poly.type
_entity_poly.pdbx_seq_one_letter_code
_entity_poly.pdbx_strand_id
1 'polypeptide(L)'
;MQGTWFEPWPGKILHAAEQLSPVRDMLTDEVTKAAAKDSPVVKGNALLALSSLAVVVSKHEASLSSDSEGVLEVQPNFLSMKAWVSMVFDTLLVIVDSHYQPRGQLFSWFYYKSYSGENTASAIARSAAATALSLLVPVFIISCKEKVEEILNMLTARLPGKPSADESQAVQIHMGLALGMFLSRLCEEKLSDISGQQMNLLLMKSLDALENCCFDTSLEYKYADSIPSLILRDCTGCILGVGLVLSLMSHSSRTESRVHVAASLRKLSVYLDDSGGQSRTFQEVLAYTLSCVCTSAFSAGIIEAVEAEDIMNKLRLLVENNQQTSGFALALGNIVHGLSVCGHGKAEDLGNKLLPAWIRIVLTEGTSTMLCLAALHGMVALVGSEGDVMQLKSEAIQSSHFQGRLNEVIRTLTQVISVSGVIGLQSNAVWLLGHLHLSTLSSNQSRTSVHISDSGCPEIASPENGGLILEAQ
;
A
#
# COMPACT_ATOMS: atom_id res chain seq x y z
N MET A 1 24.68 -2.99 63.89
CA MET A 1 24.35 -2.02 62.82
C MET A 1 24.71 -2.70 61.52
N GLN A 2 23.77 -3.35 60.83
CA GLN A 2 22.94 -2.78 59.73
C GLN A 2 23.84 -2.19 58.62
N GLY A 3 23.77 -2.59 57.34
CA GLY A 3 22.86 -3.48 56.64
C GLY A 3 23.39 -3.85 55.25
N THR A 4 22.81 -4.93 54.72
CA THR A 4 22.80 -5.38 53.32
C THR A 4 22.31 -4.30 52.36
N TRP A 5 22.82 -4.25 51.11
CA TRP A 5 22.06 -4.10 49.84
C TRP A 5 23.01 -4.34 48.67
N PHE A 6 23.20 -5.62 48.33
CA PHE A 6 23.47 -6.04 46.94
C PHE A 6 22.08 -6.28 46.33
N GLU A 7 21.70 -5.52 45.31
CA GLU A 7 20.65 -5.92 44.38
C GLU A 7 21.26 -5.98 42.96
N PRO A 8 21.15 -7.12 42.26
CA PRO A 8 21.48 -7.19 40.85
C PRO A 8 20.39 -6.47 40.04
N TRP A 9 20.74 -6.03 38.83
CA TRP A 9 19.85 -5.35 37.87
C TRP A 9 19.15 -6.30 36.84
N PRO A 10 18.25 -7.25 37.22
CA PRO A 10 17.31 -7.85 36.25
C PRO A 10 15.96 -7.10 36.12
N GLY A 11 15.64 -6.18 37.04
CA GLY A 11 14.29 -5.62 37.19
C GLY A 11 13.82 -4.65 36.09
N LYS A 12 14.71 -4.06 35.29
CA LYS A 12 14.32 -3.07 34.25
C LYS A 12 13.80 -3.69 32.95
N ILE A 13 14.16 -4.95 32.66
CA ILE A 13 13.67 -5.67 31.48
C ILE A 13 12.27 -6.26 31.75
N LEU A 14 12.05 -6.74 32.98
CA LEU A 14 10.74 -7.20 33.43
C LEU A 14 9.68 -6.07 33.38
N HIS A 15 10.06 -4.86 33.77
CA HIS A 15 9.17 -3.71 33.84
C HIS A 15 8.67 -3.21 32.46
N ALA A 16 9.42 -3.48 31.37
CA ALA A 16 9.04 -3.12 30.00
C ALA A 16 8.08 -4.17 29.39
N ALA A 17 8.32 -5.46 29.64
CA ALA A 17 7.40 -6.54 29.24
C ALA A 17 6.06 -6.48 29.99
N GLU A 18 6.07 -6.08 31.27
CA GLU A 18 4.87 -5.88 32.10
C GLU A 18 3.99 -4.71 31.61
N GLN A 19 4.51 -3.78 30.82
CA GLN A 19 3.74 -2.63 30.30
C GLN A 19 3.12 -2.87 28.91
N LEU A 20 3.59 -3.86 28.15
CA LEU A 20 3.14 -4.04 26.77
C LEU A 20 1.73 -4.63 26.67
N SER A 21 1.40 -5.63 27.49
CA SER A 21 0.07 -6.26 27.47
C SER A 21 -1.04 -5.31 27.90
N PRO A 22 -0.89 -4.51 28.99
CA PRO A 22 -1.89 -3.51 29.37
C PRO A 22 -2.09 -2.41 28.31
N VAL A 23 -1.02 -1.91 27.69
CA VAL A 23 -1.12 -0.86 26.65
C VAL A 23 -1.77 -1.42 25.38
N ARG A 24 -1.39 -2.62 24.95
CA ARG A 24 -2.04 -3.33 23.84
C ARG A 24 -3.53 -3.48 24.08
N ASP A 25 -3.93 -3.92 25.27
CA ASP A 25 -5.34 -4.20 25.57
C ASP A 25 -6.15 -2.90 25.69
N MET A 26 -5.57 -1.84 26.27
CA MET A 26 -6.17 -0.51 26.28
C MET A 26 -6.40 0.04 24.86
N LEU A 27 -5.38 -0.04 23.99
CA LEU A 27 -5.51 0.43 22.60
C LEU A 27 -6.50 -0.45 21.81
N THR A 28 -6.52 -1.76 22.06
CA THR A 28 -7.51 -2.67 21.46
C THR A 28 -8.94 -2.28 21.87
N ASP A 29 -9.16 -1.96 23.14
CA ASP A 29 -10.45 -1.51 23.65
C ASP A 29 -10.89 -0.19 22.98
N GLU A 30 -9.99 0.80 22.87
CA GLU A 30 -10.31 2.05 22.18
C GLU A 30 -10.63 1.86 20.69
N VAL A 31 -9.88 1.00 20.00
CA VAL A 31 -10.14 0.67 18.58
C VAL A 31 -11.48 -0.04 18.41
N THR A 32 -11.81 -0.98 19.29
CA THR A 32 -13.08 -1.72 19.22
C THR A 32 -14.29 -0.86 19.60
N LYS A 33 -14.15 0.04 20.58
CA LYS A 33 -15.16 1.07 20.89
C LYS A 33 -15.40 2.00 19.72
N ALA A 34 -14.34 2.43 19.02
CA ALA A 34 -14.49 3.24 17.82
C ALA A 34 -15.25 2.47 16.72
N ALA A 35 -14.95 1.18 16.53
CA ALA A 35 -15.65 0.31 15.58
C ALA A 35 -17.13 0.07 15.92
N ALA A 36 -17.53 0.19 17.20
CA ALA A 36 -18.92 0.13 17.60
C ALA A 36 -19.76 1.31 17.08
N LYS A 37 -19.13 2.40 16.62
CA LYS A 37 -19.82 3.45 15.86
C LYS A 37 -20.26 2.84 14.52
N ASP A 38 -21.56 2.90 14.21
CA ASP A 38 -22.17 2.26 13.02
C ASP A 38 -21.76 2.84 11.64
N SER A 39 -20.57 3.45 11.54
CA SER A 39 -20.01 3.93 10.28
C SER A 39 -19.13 2.87 9.61
N PRO A 40 -19.44 2.45 8.36
CA PRO A 40 -18.61 1.55 7.56
C PRO A 40 -17.14 2.00 7.44
N VAL A 41 -16.91 3.31 7.30
CA VAL A 41 -15.56 3.91 7.17
C VAL A 41 -14.79 3.77 8.48
N VAL A 42 -15.43 4.06 9.61
CA VAL A 42 -14.81 3.92 10.94
C VAL A 42 -14.46 2.46 11.21
N LYS A 43 -15.33 1.51 10.85
CA LYS A 43 -15.06 0.07 10.96
C LYS A 43 -13.86 -0.34 10.10
N GLY A 44 -13.79 0.13 8.85
CA GLY A 44 -12.63 -0.11 7.97
C GLY A 44 -11.31 0.42 8.56
N ASN A 45 -11.30 1.66 9.05
CA ASN A 45 -10.13 2.26 9.67
C ASN A 45 -9.70 1.54 10.96
N ALA A 46 -10.66 1.11 11.77
CA ALA A 46 -10.40 0.36 12.99
C ALA A 46 -9.78 -1.02 12.69
N LEU A 47 -10.14 -1.68 11.58
CA LEU A 47 -9.48 -2.93 11.15
C LEU A 47 -8.01 -2.70 10.77
N LEU A 48 -7.72 -1.63 10.02
CA LEU A 48 -6.35 -1.27 9.66
C LEU A 48 -5.51 -0.90 10.90
N ALA A 49 -6.11 -0.15 11.84
CA ALA A 49 -5.47 0.21 13.10
C ALA A 49 -5.18 -1.01 13.97
N LEU A 50 -6.13 -1.95 14.08
CA LEU A 50 -5.97 -3.19 14.83
C LEU A 50 -4.84 -4.06 14.25
N SER A 51 -4.80 -4.22 12.93
CA SER A 51 -3.74 -4.96 12.25
C SER A 51 -2.37 -4.29 12.42
N SER A 52 -2.31 -2.96 12.34
CA SER A 52 -1.08 -2.20 12.57
C SER A 52 -0.58 -2.34 14.00
N LEU A 53 -1.48 -2.26 14.98
CA LEU A 53 -1.17 -2.51 16.39
C LEU A 53 -0.59 -3.92 16.56
N ALA A 54 -1.15 -4.92 15.87
CA ALA A 54 -0.64 -6.27 15.95
C ALA A 54 0.79 -6.41 15.44
N VAL A 55 1.14 -5.71 14.36
CA VAL A 55 2.51 -5.68 13.84
C VAL A 55 3.46 -4.98 14.81
N VAL A 56 3.09 -3.81 15.31
CA VAL A 56 3.95 -3.01 16.21
C VAL A 56 4.25 -3.76 17.50
N VAL A 57 3.21 -4.32 18.14
CA VAL A 57 3.36 -5.08 19.39
C VAL A 57 4.17 -6.35 19.16
N SER A 58 3.94 -7.08 18.05
CA SER A 58 4.72 -8.29 17.73
C SER A 58 6.19 -7.98 17.47
N LYS A 59 6.49 -6.88 16.75
CA LYS A 59 7.87 -6.43 16.52
C LYS A 59 8.56 -6.04 17.82
N HIS A 60 7.85 -5.35 18.71
CA HIS A 60 8.38 -4.96 20.02
C HIS A 60 8.66 -6.19 20.89
N GLU A 61 7.73 -7.15 20.97
CA GLU A 61 7.94 -8.40 21.72
C GLU A 61 9.14 -9.18 21.16
N ALA A 62 9.26 -9.31 19.84
CA ALA A 62 10.41 -9.95 19.21
C ALA A 62 11.74 -9.26 19.59
N SER A 63 11.76 -7.92 19.67
CA SER A 63 12.96 -7.17 20.09
C SER A 63 13.33 -7.35 21.57
N LEU A 64 12.38 -7.73 22.43
CA LEU A 64 12.63 -8.04 23.84
C LEU A 64 13.12 -9.48 24.03
N SER A 65 12.63 -10.39 23.18
CA SER A 65 12.92 -11.83 23.27
C SER A 65 14.39 -12.21 23.03
N SER A 66 15.21 -11.31 22.46
CA SER A 66 16.65 -11.53 22.29
C SER A 66 17.48 -11.47 23.58
N ASP A 67 16.92 -10.99 24.70
CA ASP A 67 17.67 -10.74 25.94
C ASP A 67 17.12 -11.46 27.21
N SER A 68 16.12 -12.34 27.11
CA SER A 68 15.68 -13.10 28.30
C SER A 68 15.17 -14.52 28.03
N GLU A 69 15.92 -15.53 28.47
CA GLU A 69 15.48 -16.94 28.66
C GLU A 69 14.65 -17.11 29.97
N GLY A 70 13.74 -16.17 30.24
CA GLY A 70 12.85 -16.24 31.40
C GLY A 70 11.42 -16.55 30.98
N VAL A 71 10.87 -17.68 31.42
CA VAL A 71 9.43 -17.95 31.31
C VAL A 71 8.69 -16.95 32.20
N LEU A 72 8.15 -15.89 31.59
CA LEU A 72 7.29 -14.92 32.26
C LEU A 72 5.94 -15.57 32.58
N GLU A 73 5.58 -15.62 33.87
CA GLU A 73 4.23 -15.98 34.30
C GLU A 73 3.22 -14.97 33.74
N VAL A 74 2.36 -15.43 32.85
CA VAL A 74 1.26 -14.64 32.28
C VAL A 74 0.31 -14.29 33.42
N GLN A 75 0.13 -12.99 33.71
CA GLN A 75 -0.92 -12.55 34.63
C GLN A 75 -2.29 -13.09 34.17
N PRO A 76 -3.10 -13.68 35.06
CA PRO A 76 -4.28 -14.48 34.70
C PRO A 76 -5.42 -13.72 33.99
N ASN A 77 -5.33 -12.39 33.88
CA ASN A 77 -6.39 -11.55 33.30
C ASN A 77 -6.13 -11.08 31.87
N PHE A 78 -4.97 -11.38 31.28
CA PHE A 78 -4.59 -10.88 29.95
C PHE A 78 -4.45 -12.01 28.93
N LEU A 79 -4.89 -11.75 27.69
CA LEU A 79 -4.69 -12.69 26.58
C LEU A 79 -3.20 -12.80 26.25
N SER A 80 -2.72 -14.02 26.00
CA SER A 80 -1.38 -14.22 25.47
C SER A 80 -1.26 -13.56 24.09
N MET A 81 -0.06 -13.06 23.75
CA MET A 81 0.15 -12.36 22.48
C MET A 81 -0.22 -13.23 21.27
N LYS A 82 0.15 -14.51 21.30
CA LYS A 82 -0.24 -15.49 20.28
C LYS A 82 -1.76 -15.63 20.14
N ALA A 83 -2.50 -15.69 21.25
CA ALA A 83 -3.95 -15.80 21.22
C ALA A 83 -4.61 -14.52 20.68
N TRP A 84 -4.11 -13.35 21.09
CA TRP A 84 -4.62 -12.06 20.64
C TRP A 84 -4.34 -11.81 19.14
N VAL A 85 -3.14 -12.11 18.64
CA VAL A 85 -2.84 -12.05 17.20
C VAL A 85 -3.73 -13.00 16.40
N SER A 86 -3.97 -14.21 16.91
CA SER A 86 -4.90 -15.16 16.27
C SER A 86 -6.33 -14.62 16.22
N MET A 87 -6.76 -13.87 17.25
CA MET A 87 -8.07 -13.21 17.29
C MET A 87 -8.18 -12.09 16.26
N VAL A 88 -7.14 -11.26 16.10
CA VAL A 88 -7.07 -10.25 15.02
C VAL A 88 -7.17 -10.93 13.65
N PHE A 89 -6.37 -11.97 13.44
CA PHE A 89 -6.34 -12.72 12.18
C PHE A 89 -7.69 -13.37 11.82
N ASP A 90 -8.28 -14.14 12.74
CA ASP A 90 -9.57 -14.79 12.52
C ASP A 90 -10.67 -13.76 12.26
N THR A 91 -10.61 -12.58 12.91
CA THR A 91 -11.53 -11.47 12.65
C THR A 91 -11.42 -10.97 11.22
N LEU A 92 -10.20 -10.76 10.71
CA LEU A 92 -10.01 -10.34 9.32
C LEU A 92 -10.54 -11.38 8.33
N LEU A 93 -10.22 -12.67 8.55
CA LEU A 93 -10.63 -13.73 7.64
C LEU A 93 -12.15 -13.92 7.58
N VAL A 94 -12.85 -13.84 8.71
CA VAL A 94 -14.32 -13.92 8.73
C VAL A 94 -14.96 -12.74 7.99
N ILE A 95 -14.35 -11.55 8.06
CA ILE A 95 -14.85 -10.38 7.34
C ILE A 95 -14.61 -10.53 5.83
N VAL A 96 -13.45 -11.02 5.42
CA VAL A 96 -13.14 -11.25 4.00
C VAL A 96 -13.94 -12.41 3.41
N ASP A 97 -14.14 -13.47 4.19
CA ASP A 97 -14.84 -14.69 3.80
C ASP A 97 -15.87 -15.10 4.86
N SER A 98 -17.15 -14.90 4.56
CA SER A 98 -18.24 -15.31 5.46
C SER A 98 -18.34 -16.83 5.65
N HIS A 99 -17.72 -17.63 4.79
CA HIS A 99 -17.66 -19.09 4.93
C HIS A 99 -16.49 -19.54 5.80
N TYR A 100 -15.57 -18.63 6.15
CA TYR A 100 -14.44 -18.94 7.00
C TYR A 100 -14.93 -19.42 8.38
N GLN A 101 -14.35 -20.52 8.86
CA GLN A 101 -14.62 -21.04 10.19
C GLN A 101 -13.48 -20.61 11.12
N PRO A 102 -13.70 -19.61 11.98
CA PRO A 102 -12.68 -19.15 12.92
C PRO A 102 -12.35 -20.25 13.93
N ARG A 103 -11.08 -20.32 14.33
CA ARG A 103 -10.61 -21.34 15.29
C ARG A 103 -10.62 -20.82 16.72
N GLY A 104 -10.60 -19.50 16.90
CA GLY A 104 -10.58 -18.82 18.19
C GLY A 104 -11.72 -17.83 18.40
N GLN A 105 -11.52 -16.95 19.39
CA GLN A 105 -12.41 -15.83 19.65
C GLN A 105 -12.31 -14.79 18.52
N LEU A 106 -13.34 -13.95 18.40
CA LEU A 106 -13.43 -12.88 17.40
C LEU A 106 -13.73 -11.54 18.08
N PHE A 107 -13.31 -10.44 17.46
CA PHE A 107 -13.80 -9.12 17.82
C PHE A 107 -15.18 -8.90 17.19
N SER A 108 -16.24 -9.22 17.94
CA SER A 108 -17.64 -9.23 17.46
C SER A 108 -18.14 -7.88 16.95
N TRP A 109 -17.53 -6.76 17.36
CA TRP A 109 -17.92 -5.42 16.90
C TRP A 109 -17.71 -5.18 15.39
N PHE A 110 -16.85 -5.99 14.77
CA PHE A 110 -16.57 -5.89 13.34
C PHE A 110 -17.42 -6.82 12.47
N TYR A 111 -18.12 -7.79 13.07
CA TYR A 111 -18.83 -8.82 12.32
C TYR A 111 -20.06 -9.36 13.06
N TYR A 112 -21.17 -9.44 12.33
CA TYR A 112 -22.38 -10.13 12.78
C TYR A 112 -22.70 -11.29 11.83
N LYS A 113 -22.88 -12.50 12.35
CA LYS A 113 -23.25 -13.64 11.52
C LYS A 113 -24.72 -13.54 11.11
N SER A 114 -25.02 -13.48 9.81
CA SER A 114 -26.41 -13.50 9.34
C SER A 114 -27.00 -14.91 9.48
N TYR A 115 -28.33 -15.00 9.61
CA TYR A 115 -29.04 -16.28 9.54
C TYR A 115 -29.00 -16.93 8.15
N SER A 116 -28.81 -16.14 7.08
CA SER A 116 -28.69 -16.61 5.69
C SER A 116 -27.28 -17.11 5.33
N GLY A 117 -26.27 -16.86 6.18
CA GLY A 117 -24.85 -17.14 5.86
C GLY A 117 -24.20 -16.08 4.96
N GLU A 118 -24.95 -15.06 4.55
CA GLU A 118 -24.45 -13.92 3.79
C GLU A 118 -23.51 -13.04 4.63
N ASN A 119 -22.56 -12.41 3.95
CA ASN A 119 -21.63 -11.50 4.60
C ASN A 119 -22.33 -10.18 4.96
N THR A 120 -22.45 -9.89 6.25
CA THR A 120 -23.07 -8.65 6.75
C THR A 120 -22.10 -7.47 6.77
N ALA A 121 -20.80 -7.72 6.57
CA ALA A 121 -19.81 -6.66 6.55
C ALA A 121 -19.95 -5.80 5.28
N SER A 122 -19.81 -4.48 5.46
CA SER A 122 -19.87 -3.53 4.35
C SER A 122 -18.72 -3.77 3.36
N ALA A 123 -18.90 -3.36 2.11
CA ALA A 123 -17.84 -3.42 1.09
C ALA A 123 -16.53 -2.75 1.56
N ILE A 124 -16.62 -1.64 2.29
CA ILE A 124 -15.47 -0.94 2.87
C ILE A 124 -14.75 -1.79 3.93
N ALA A 125 -15.50 -2.39 4.86
CA ALA A 125 -14.90 -3.25 5.88
C ALA A 125 -14.23 -4.49 5.27
N ARG A 126 -14.85 -5.09 4.25
CA ARG A 126 -14.30 -6.25 3.53
C ARG A 126 -13.02 -5.89 2.75
N SER A 127 -13.02 -4.72 2.11
CA SER A 127 -11.86 -4.16 1.41
C SER A 127 -10.70 -3.84 2.36
N ALA A 128 -11.00 -3.21 3.50
CA ALA A 128 -10.03 -2.90 4.54
C ALA A 128 -9.46 -4.18 5.17
N ALA A 129 -10.30 -5.18 5.47
CA ALA A 129 -9.84 -6.45 6.02
C ALA A 129 -8.90 -7.19 5.05
N ALA A 130 -9.24 -7.23 3.76
CA ALA A 130 -8.41 -7.88 2.74
C ALA A 130 -7.03 -7.23 2.64
N THR A 131 -6.98 -5.90 2.54
CA THR A 131 -5.71 -5.15 2.46
C THR A 131 -4.91 -5.22 3.77
N ALA A 132 -5.57 -5.24 4.93
CA ALA A 132 -4.93 -5.35 6.23
C ALA A 132 -4.17 -6.68 6.44
N LEU A 133 -4.54 -7.76 5.73
CA LEU A 133 -3.80 -9.03 5.78
C LEU A 133 -2.34 -8.87 5.34
N SER A 134 -2.06 -7.95 4.40
CA SER A 134 -0.70 -7.65 3.95
C SER A 134 0.17 -7.03 5.04
N LEU A 135 -0.42 -6.27 5.97
CA LEU A 135 0.28 -5.67 7.10
C LEU A 135 0.79 -6.75 8.05
N LEU A 136 0.07 -7.87 8.19
CA LEU A 136 0.40 -8.95 9.11
C LEU A 136 1.49 -9.89 8.60
N VAL A 137 1.98 -9.72 7.37
CA VAL A 137 3.05 -10.57 6.80
C VAL A 137 4.26 -10.71 7.74
N PRO A 138 4.85 -9.64 8.31
CA PRO A 138 5.99 -9.75 9.23
C PRO A 138 5.69 -10.60 10.48
N VAL A 139 4.42 -10.70 10.88
CA VAL A 139 4.01 -11.55 12.00
C VAL A 139 3.90 -13.02 11.56
N PHE A 140 3.31 -13.28 10.38
CA PHE A 140 3.13 -14.63 9.85
C PHE A 140 4.44 -15.33 9.54
N ILE A 141 5.43 -14.61 8.98
CA ILE A 141 6.72 -15.22 8.60
C ILE A 141 7.49 -15.77 9.82
N ILE A 142 7.31 -15.14 10.99
CA ILE A 142 7.99 -15.51 12.23
C ILE A 142 7.19 -16.57 12.97
N SER A 143 5.88 -16.36 13.14
CA SER A 143 5.09 -17.08 14.15
C SER A 143 4.07 -18.07 13.58
N CYS A 144 3.66 -17.95 12.31
CA CYS A 144 2.52 -18.69 11.74
C CYS A 144 2.66 -18.90 10.22
N LYS A 145 3.75 -19.55 9.77
CA LYS A 145 4.06 -19.71 8.33
C LYS A 145 2.95 -20.44 7.55
N GLU A 146 2.26 -21.37 8.19
CA GLU A 146 1.14 -22.12 7.64
C GLU A 146 -0.04 -21.22 7.23
N LYS A 147 -0.17 -20.04 7.83
CA LYS A 147 -1.24 -19.07 7.51
C LYS A 147 -1.01 -18.36 6.17
N VAL A 148 0.24 -18.29 5.69
CA VAL A 148 0.57 -17.67 4.41
C VAL A 148 -0.13 -18.37 3.26
N GLU A 149 -0.10 -19.71 3.23
CA GLU A 149 -0.76 -20.50 2.20
C GLU A 149 -2.29 -20.37 2.25
N GLU A 150 -2.86 -20.38 3.46
CA GLU A 150 -4.30 -20.18 3.69
C GLU A 150 -4.76 -18.84 3.10
N ILE A 151 -4.03 -17.75 3.37
CA ILE A 151 -4.34 -16.41 2.88
C ILE A 151 -4.19 -16.30 1.36
N LEU A 152 -3.08 -16.81 0.80
CA LEU A 152 -2.85 -16.76 -0.64
C LEU A 152 -3.94 -17.49 -1.42
N ASN A 153 -4.33 -18.69 -0.97
CA ASN A 153 -5.41 -19.44 -1.58
C ASN A 153 -6.76 -18.72 -1.46
N MET A 154 -7.06 -18.17 -0.28
CA MET A 154 -8.29 -17.44 0.00
C MET A 154 -8.44 -16.19 -0.89
N LEU A 155 -7.40 -15.37 -1.02
CA LEU A 155 -7.40 -14.16 -1.87
C LEU A 155 -7.43 -14.54 -3.35
N THR A 156 -6.66 -15.56 -3.77
CA THR A 156 -6.64 -16.03 -5.17
C THR A 156 -8.01 -16.53 -5.63
N ALA A 157 -8.76 -17.22 -4.76
CA ALA A 157 -10.11 -17.70 -5.07
C ALA A 157 -11.13 -16.56 -5.28
N ARG A 158 -10.83 -15.36 -4.79
CA ARG A 158 -11.70 -14.17 -4.81
C ARG A 158 -11.35 -13.15 -5.88
N LEU A 159 -10.34 -13.44 -6.69
CA LEU A 159 -9.97 -12.55 -7.80
C LEU A 159 -11.13 -12.36 -8.79
N PRO A 160 -11.19 -11.22 -9.50
CA PRO A 160 -12.26 -10.94 -10.45
C PRO A 160 -12.41 -12.06 -11.50
N GLY A 161 -13.63 -12.55 -11.69
CA GLY A 161 -13.96 -13.66 -12.60
C GLY A 161 -13.80 -15.06 -12.01
N LYS A 162 -13.43 -15.21 -10.73
CA LYS A 162 -13.40 -16.50 -10.03
C LYS A 162 -14.76 -16.82 -9.38
N PRO A 163 -15.06 -18.11 -9.10
CA PRO A 163 -16.36 -18.52 -8.52
C PRO A 163 -16.66 -17.91 -7.14
N SER A 164 -15.64 -17.56 -6.37
CA SER A 164 -15.78 -16.93 -5.05
C SER A 164 -15.58 -15.41 -5.10
N ALA A 165 -15.50 -14.81 -6.28
CA ALA A 165 -15.36 -13.36 -6.43
C ALA A 165 -16.60 -12.66 -5.85
N ASP A 166 -16.37 -11.48 -5.26
CA ASP A 166 -17.45 -10.66 -4.74
C ASP A 166 -18.27 -10.01 -5.85
N GLU A 167 -19.55 -9.75 -5.60
CA GLU A 167 -20.39 -8.99 -6.53
C GLU A 167 -20.03 -7.49 -6.55
N SER A 168 -19.47 -6.97 -5.46
CA SER A 168 -19.09 -5.55 -5.37
C SER A 168 -17.80 -5.26 -6.13
N GLN A 169 -17.87 -4.39 -7.13
CA GLN A 169 -16.71 -3.90 -7.87
C GLN A 169 -15.63 -3.31 -6.96
N ALA A 170 -16.03 -2.52 -5.95
CA ALA A 170 -15.10 -1.94 -4.98
C ALA A 170 -14.31 -3.04 -4.25
N VAL A 171 -14.97 -4.14 -3.86
CA VAL A 171 -14.32 -5.26 -3.19
C VAL A 171 -13.42 -6.02 -4.16
N GLN A 172 -13.85 -6.23 -5.40
CA GLN A 172 -13.04 -6.88 -6.44
C GLN A 172 -11.71 -6.15 -6.67
N ILE A 173 -11.73 -4.81 -6.75
CA ILE A 173 -10.51 -3.99 -6.83
C ILE A 173 -9.61 -4.29 -5.62
N HIS A 174 -10.17 -4.23 -4.41
CA HIS A 174 -9.37 -4.44 -3.20
C HIS A 174 -8.87 -5.87 -3.04
N MET A 175 -9.55 -6.90 -3.58
CA MET A 175 -9.05 -8.28 -3.55
C MET A 175 -7.81 -8.45 -4.43
N GLY A 176 -7.84 -7.89 -5.66
CA GLY A 176 -6.68 -7.89 -6.55
C GLY A 176 -5.50 -7.13 -5.94
N LEU A 177 -5.77 -5.95 -5.39
CA LEU A 177 -4.75 -5.13 -4.73
C LEU A 177 -4.19 -5.83 -3.49
N ALA A 178 -5.05 -6.39 -2.63
CA ALA A 178 -4.65 -7.08 -1.42
C ALA A 178 -3.74 -8.29 -1.71
N LEU A 179 -4.05 -9.08 -2.75
CA LEU A 179 -3.18 -10.18 -3.16
C LEU A 179 -1.80 -9.67 -3.59
N GLY A 180 -1.75 -8.61 -4.40
CA GLY A 180 -0.49 -7.99 -4.83
C GLY A 180 0.30 -7.40 -3.66
N MET A 181 -0.36 -6.69 -2.73
CA MET A 181 0.28 -6.17 -1.51
C MET A 181 0.84 -7.31 -0.65
N PHE A 182 0.07 -8.39 -0.46
CA PHE A 182 0.50 -9.55 0.32
C PHE A 182 1.72 -10.22 -0.32
N LEU A 183 1.67 -10.52 -1.63
CA LEU A 183 2.79 -11.08 -2.39
C LEU A 183 4.03 -10.18 -2.33
N SER A 184 3.84 -8.87 -2.52
CA SER A 184 4.92 -7.88 -2.41
C SER A 184 5.57 -7.97 -1.03
N ARG A 185 4.81 -7.91 0.07
CA ARG A 185 5.38 -8.02 1.42
C ARG A 185 6.11 -9.35 1.68
N LEU A 186 5.64 -10.46 1.11
CA LEU A 186 6.37 -11.74 1.19
C LEU A 186 7.71 -11.71 0.45
N CYS A 187 7.78 -11.03 -0.70
CA CYS A 187 9.03 -10.80 -1.44
C CYS A 187 10.00 -9.89 -0.66
N GLU A 188 9.49 -8.87 0.04
CA GLU A 188 10.29 -7.89 0.79
C GLU A 188 10.99 -8.55 1.97
N GLU A 189 10.26 -9.40 2.70
CA GLU A 189 10.77 -10.19 3.82
C GLU A 189 11.69 -11.35 3.38
N LYS A 190 12.01 -11.42 2.07
CA LYS A 190 12.88 -12.44 1.45
C LYS A 190 12.49 -13.87 1.82
N LEU A 191 11.20 -14.11 2.03
CA LEU A 191 10.72 -15.45 2.33
C LEU A 191 11.09 -16.42 1.22
N SER A 192 11.07 -16.00 -0.03
CA SER A 192 11.50 -16.79 -1.18
C SER A 192 12.92 -17.35 -1.01
N ASP A 193 13.85 -16.54 -0.47
CA ASP A 193 15.27 -16.88 -0.30
C ASP A 193 15.54 -17.74 0.94
N ILE A 194 14.68 -17.66 1.95
CA ILE A 194 14.80 -18.42 3.21
C ILE A 194 13.97 -19.72 3.18
N SER A 195 12.89 -19.76 2.40
CA SER A 195 11.96 -20.88 2.32
C SER A 195 12.22 -21.76 1.08
N GLY A 196 11.97 -23.06 1.23
CA GLY A 196 12.24 -24.06 0.19
C GLY A 196 11.44 -23.86 -1.10
N GLN A 197 11.75 -24.68 -2.12
CA GLN A 197 11.15 -24.62 -3.47
C GLN A 197 9.60 -24.59 -3.47
N GLN A 198 8.95 -25.24 -2.49
CA GLN A 198 7.49 -25.30 -2.38
C GLN A 198 6.82 -23.93 -2.17
N MET A 199 7.40 -23.07 -1.32
CA MET A 199 6.84 -21.74 -1.06
C MET A 199 7.05 -20.82 -2.25
N ASN A 200 8.20 -20.92 -2.92
CA ASN A 200 8.45 -20.19 -4.17
C ASN A 200 7.45 -20.56 -5.27
N LEU A 201 7.14 -21.85 -5.40
CA LEU A 201 6.12 -22.32 -6.35
C LEU A 201 4.74 -21.73 -6.03
N LEU A 202 4.38 -21.65 -4.75
CA LEU A 202 3.12 -21.04 -4.32
C LEU A 202 3.05 -19.55 -4.64
N LEU A 203 4.11 -18.79 -4.36
CA LEU A 203 4.20 -17.37 -4.69
C LEU A 203 4.04 -17.13 -6.19
N MET A 204 4.76 -17.88 -7.02
CA MET A 204 4.66 -17.77 -8.48
C MET A 204 3.27 -18.15 -8.99
N LYS A 205 2.66 -19.21 -8.46
CA LYS A 205 1.28 -19.61 -8.82
C LYS A 205 0.25 -18.51 -8.49
N SER A 206 0.41 -17.85 -7.35
CA SER A 206 -0.47 -16.72 -6.97
C SER A 206 -0.22 -15.48 -7.83
N LEU A 207 1.03 -15.20 -8.21
CA LEU A 207 1.37 -14.14 -9.16
C LEU A 207 0.78 -14.44 -10.55
N ASP A 208 0.91 -15.67 -11.05
CA ASP A 208 0.32 -16.09 -12.32
C ASP A 208 -1.20 -15.90 -12.30
N ALA A 209 -1.88 -16.23 -11.20
CA ALA A 209 -3.31 -16.00 -11.07
C ALA A 209 -3.67 -14.51 -11.15
N LEU A 210 -2.87 -13.64 -10.52
CA LEU A 210 -3.05 -12.20 -10.54
C LEU A 210 -2.77 -11.61 -11.93
N GLU A 211 -1.69 -12.03 -12.60
CA GLU A 211 -1.34 -11.62 -13.97
C GLU A 211 -2.36 -12.09 -14.99
N ASN A 212 -2.88 -13.31 -14.85
CA ASN A 212 -3.98 -13.78 -15.70
C ASN A 212 -5.22 -12.90 -15.52
N CYS A 213 -5.52 -12.45 -14.30
CA CYS A 213 -6.60 -11.49 -14.11
C CYS A 213 -6.29 -10.13 -14.76
N CYS A 214 -5.04 -9.69 -14.78
CA CYS A 214 -4.58 -8.45 -15.40
C CYS A 214 -4.66 -8.48 -16.94
N PHE A 215 -4.25 -9.58 -17.58
CA PHE A 215 -4.03 -9.64 -19.03
C PHE A 215 -5.08 -10.44 -19.82
N ASP A 216 -6.03 -11.10 -19.17
CA ASP A 216 -7.02 -11.93 -19.85
C ASP A 216 -8.13 -11.09 -20.51
N THR A 217 -7.98 -10.89 -21.83
CA THR A 217 -8.92 -10.24 -22.74
C THR A 217 -10.06 -11.15 -23.20
N SER A 218 -9.98 -12.48 -22.97
CA SER A 218 -10.93 -13.46 -23.49
C SER A 218 -12.26 -13.52 -22.72
N LEU A 219 -12.29 -12.91 -21.54
CA LEU A 219 -13.45 -12.93 -20.64
C LEU A 219 -14.48 -11.82 -20.93
N GLU A 220 -14.17 -10.86 -21.80
CA GLU A 220 -15.15 -9.86 -22.28
C GLU A 220 -16.20 -10.46 -23.22
N TYR A 221 -15.89 -11.57 -23.90
CA TYR A 221 -16.74 -12.12 -24.98
C TYR A 221 -17.68 -13.26 -24.54
N LYS A 222 -17.44 -13.92 -23.40
CA LYS A 222 -18.16 -15.16 -23.01
C LYS A 222 -19.56 -14.96 -22.41
N TYR A 223 -19.97 -13.72 -22.11
CA TYR A 223 -21.25 -13.43 -21.44
C TYR A 223 -22.16 -12.45 -22.19
N ALA A 224 -21.92 -12.24 -23.49
CA ALA A 224 -22.73 -11.33 -24.32
C ALA A 224 -24.19 -11.80 -24.53
N ASP A 225 -24.49 -13.09 -24.34
CA ASP A 225 -25.79 -13.67 -24.67
C ASP A 225 -26.78 -13.80 -23.48
N SER A 226 -26.42 -13.36 -22.27
CA SER A 226 -27.38 -13.30 -21.16
C SER A 226 -27.04 -12.21 -20.14
N ILE A 227 -27.80 -11.12 -20.22
CA ILE A 227 -27.74 -9.88 -19.42
C ILE A 227 -26.48 -9.04 -19.72
N PRO A 228 -26.59 -7.70 -19.88
CA PRO A 228 -25.42 -6.84 -20.09
C PRO A 228 -24.47 -6.96 -18.89
N SER A 229 -23.46 -7.80 -19.02
CA SER A 229 -22.35 -8.02 -18.10
C SER A 229 -21.31 -6.90 -18.19
N LEU A 230 -21.76 -5.68 -18.50
CA LEU A 230 -20.97 -4.44 -18.49
C LEU A 230 -20.55 -4.01 -17.06
N ILE A 231 -20.88 -4.81 -16.04
CA ILE A 231 -20.78 -4.48 -14.61
C ILE A 231 -19.74 -5.33 -13.86
N LEU A 232 -19.24 -6.47 -14.38
CA LEU A 232 -18.77 -7.53 -13.47
C LEU A 232 -17.27 -7.79 -13.32
N ARG A 233 -16.37 -7.03 -13.95
CA ARG A 233 -14.94 -7.30 -13.76
C ARG A 233 -14.09 -6.04 -13.81
N ASP A 234 -13.78 -5.51 -12.64
CA ASP A 234 -12.78 -4.45 -12.51
C ASP A 234 -11.44 -5.05 -12.09
N CYS A 235 -10.55 -5.22 -13.07
CA CYS A 235 -9.19 -5.72 -12.87
C CYS A 235 -8.20 -4.64 -12.45
N THR A 236 -8.64 -3.40 -12.21
CA THR A 236 -7.78 -2.27 -11.80
C THR A 236 -6.95 -2.61 -10.56
N GLY A 237 -7.57 -3.28 -9.59
CA GLY A 237 -6.88 -3.80 -8.41
C GLY A 237 -5.79 -4.81 -8.72
N CYS A 238 -6.04 -5.71 -9.67
CA CYS A 238 -5.05 -6.68 -10.13
C CYS A 238 -3.87 -6.00 -10.85
N ILE A 239 -4.13 -4.97 -11.65
CA ILE A 239 -3.09 -4.19 -12.34
C ILE A 239 -2.17 -3.49 -11.33
N LEU A 240 -2.75 -2.85 -10.31
CA LEU A 240 -1.97 -2.27 -9.20
C LEU A 240 -1.17 -3.34 -8.47
N GLY A 241 -1.81 -4.47 -8.15
CA GLY A 241 -1.18 -5.59 -7.47
C GLY A 241 0.01 -6.18 -8.23
N VAL A 242 -0.13 -6.39 -9.55
CA VAL A 242 0.97 -6.80 -10.44
C VAL A 242 2.09 -5.75 -10.41
N GLY A 243 1.75 -4.47 -10.48
CA GLY A 243 2.72 -3.38 -10.39
C GLY A 243 3.57 -3.43 -9.11
N LEU A 244 2.94 -3.63 -7.95
CA LEU A 244 3.62 -3.75 -6.65
C LEU A 244 4.57 -4.95 -6.60
N VAL A 245 4.13 -6.11 -7.10
CA VAL A 245 4.93 -7.33 -7.08
C VAL A 245 6.12 -7.22 -8.02
N LEU A 246 5.90 -6.77 -9.27
CA LEU A 246 6.98 -6.64 -10.25
C LEU A 246 8.00 -5.56 -9.87
N SER A 247 7.55 -4.45 -9.27
CA SER A 247 8.46 -3.39 -8.80
C SER A 247 9.42 -3.92 -7.74
N LEU A 248 8.92 -4.68 -6.77
CA LEU A 248 9.76 -5.29 -5.74
C LEU A 248 10.60 -6.47 -6.26
N MET A 249 10.04 -7.32 -7.12
CA MET A 249 10.78 -8.41 -7.77
C MET A 249 11.94 -7.91 -8.63
N SER A 250 11.91 -6.66 -9.09
CA SER A 250 13.02 -6.03 -9.82
C SER A 250 14.32 -6.05 -9.01
N HIS A 251 14.21 -5.98 -7.69
CA HIS A 251 15.34 -5.99 -6.76
C HIS A 251 15.72 -7.38 -6.25
N SER A 252 15.09 -8.44 -6.78
CA SER A 252 15.45 -9.84 -6.50
C SER A 252 16.83 -10.17 -7.08
N SER A 253 17.58 -11.00 -6.35
CA SER A 253 18.87 -11.52 -6.83
C SER A 253 18.73 -12.63 -7.88
N ARG A 254 17.51 -13.16 -8.10
CA ARG A 254 17.25 -14.30 -8.98
C ARG A 254 17.08 -13.86 -10.43
N THR A 255 17.83 -14.49 -11.33
CA THR A 255 17.76 -14.23 -12.77
C THR A 255 16.36 -14.48 -13.34
N GLU A 256 15.68 -15.56 -12.92
CA GLU A 256 14.32 -15.89 -13.39
C GLU A 256 13.32 -14.77 -13.08
N SER A 257 13.37 -14.21 -11.87
CA SER A 257 12.52 -13.09 -11.47
C SER A 257 12.79 -11.85 -12.31
N ARG A 258 14.06 -11.54 -12.59
CA ARG A 258 14.44 -10.37 -13.41
C ARG A 258 14.01 -10.53 -14.88
N VAL A 259 14.09 -11.75 -15.42
CA VAL A 259 13.58 -12.07 -16.77
C VAL A 259 12.06 -11.93 -16.83
N HIS A 260 11.35 -12.44 -15.81
CA HIS A 260 9.89 -12.30 -15.70
C HIS A 260 9.47 -10.82 -15.66
N VAL A 261 10.13 -10.00 -14.83
CA VAL A 261 9.87 -8.56 -14.77
C VAL A 261 10.02 -7.89 -16.14
N ALA A 262 11.11 -8.15 -16.85
CA ALA A 262 11.34 -7.58 -18.19
C ALA A 262 10.24 -7.98 -19.18
N ALA A 263 9.81 -9.25 -19.16
CA ALA A 263 8.75 -9.75 -20.02
C ALA A 263 7.39 -9.13 -19.68
N SER A 264 7.01 -9.10 -18.41
CA SER A 264 5.75 -8.51 -17.94
C SER A 264 5.71 -6.99 -18.16
N LEU A 265 6.83 -6.28 -18.03
CA LEU A 265 6.91 -4.85 -18.34
C LEU A 265 6.58 -4.56 -19.81
N ARG A 266 7.18 -5.32 -20.74
CA ARG A 266 6.89 -5.18 -22.17
C ARG A 266 5.43 -5.50 -22.48
N LYS A 267 4.88 -6.52 -21.80
CA LYS A 267 3.46 -6.87 -21.92
C LYS A 267 2.54 -5.74 -21.43
N LEU A 268 2.85 -5.11 -20.30
CA LEU A 268 2.12 -3.93 -19.81
C LEU A 268 2.18 -2.76 -20.81
N SER A 269 3.37 -2.53 -21.40
CA SER A 269 3.57 -1.46 -22.39
C SER A 269 2.73 -1.68 -23.65
N VAL A 270 2.70 -2.90 -24.18
CA VAL A 270 1.83 -3.26 -25.32
C VAL A 270 0.37 -3.16 -24.93
N TYR A 271 0.01 -3.63 -23.74
CA TYR A 271 -1.38 -3.60 -23.30
C TYR A 271 -1.92 -2.18 -23.15
N LEU A 272 -1.08 -1.21 -22.77
CA LEU A 272 -1.44 0.19 -22.73
C LEU A 272 -1.75 0.74 -24.14
N ASP A 273 -1.01 0.30 -25.17
CA ASP A 273 -1.28 0.70 -26.55
C ASP A 273 -2.65 0.18 -27.04
N ASP A 274 -2.99 -1.05 -26.65
CA ASP A 274 -4.24 -1.72 -27.04
C ASP A 274 -5.44 -1.34 -26.16
N SER A 275 -5.24 -0.55 -25.10
CA SER A 275 -6.25 -0.23 -24.09
C SER A 275 -7.31 0.80 -24.53
N GLY A 276 -7.32 1.22 -25.81
CA GLY A 276 -8.22 2.27 -26.32
C GLY A 276 -9.72 1.98 -26.15
N GLY A 277 -10.11 0.70 -26.05
CA GLY A 277 -11.49 0.27 -25.77
C GLY A 277 -11.86 0.20 -24.28
N GLN A 278 -10.88 0.35 -23.38
CA GLN A 278 -11.06 0.23 -21.92
C GLN A 278 -11.48 1.56 -21.28
N SER A 279 -11.99 1.47 -20.05
CA SER A 279 -12.38 2.66 -19.27
C SER A 279 -11.18 3.59 -19.02
N ARG A 280 -11.46 4.88 -18.80
CA ARG A 280 -10.41 5.87 -18.54
C ARG A 280 -9.61 5.52 -17.28
N THR A 281 -10.29 5.13 -16.20
CA THR A 281 -9.67 4.69 -14.93
C THR A 281 -8.74 3.50 -15.14
N PHE A 282 -9.14 2.53 -15.98
CA PHE A 282 -8.31 1.38 -16.32
C PHE A 282 -6.99 1.83 -16.99
N GLN A 283 -7.08 2.72 -17.98
CA GLN A 283 -5.90 3.24 -18.68
C GLN A 283 -4.98 4.02 -17.73
N GLU A 284 -5.56 4.84 -16.84
CA GLU A 284 -4.81 5.60 -15.83
C GLU A 284 -4.02 4.69 -14.90
N VAL A 285 -4.64 3.63 -14.39
CA VAL A 285 -3.99 2.67 -13.51
C VAL A 285 -2.95 1.83 -14.25
N LEU A 286 -3.21 1.44 -15.49
CA LEU A 286 -2.22 0.74 -16.31
C LEU A 286 -1.00 1.61 -16.60
N ALA A 287 -1.19 2.89 -16.93
CA ALA A 287 -0.10 3.85 -17.12
C ALA A 287 0.72 4.05 -15.83
N TYR A 288 0.04 4.17 -14.69
CA TYR A 288 0.67 4.27 -13.37
C TYR A 288 1.50 3.03 -13.03
N THR A 289 0.94 1.84 -13.21
CA THR A 289 1.64 0.56 -13.00
C THR A 289 2.85 0.45 -13.93
N LEU A 290 2.70 0.78 -15.22
CA LEU A 290 3.79 0.77 -16.19
C LEU A 290 4.95 1.68 -15.76
N SER A 291 4.62 2.89 -15.28
CA SER A 291 5.58 3.85 -14.74
C SER A 291 6.38 3.30 -13.55
N CYS A 292 5.71 2.69 -12.58
CA CYS A 292 6.35 2.12 -11.40
C CYS A 292 7.28 0.95 -11.75
N VAL A 293 6.81 0.01 -12.57
CA VAL A 293 7.58 -1.18 -12.96
C VAL A 293 8.76 -0.80 -13.85
N CYS A 294 8.56 0.10 -14.83
CA CYS A 294 9.62 0.58 -15.71
C CYS A 294 10.78 1.16 -14.91
N THR A 295 10.45 2.01 -13.94
CA THR A 295 11.47 2.70 -13.18
C THR A 295 12.20 1.77 -12.20
N SER A 296 11.47 0.85 -11.56
CA SER A 296 12.08 -0.17 -10.70
C SER A 296 13.01 -1.10 -11.51
N ALA A 297 12.57 -1.51 -12.70
CA ALA A 297 13.36 -2.32 -13.62
C ALA A 297 14.62 -1.57 -14.11
N PHE A 298 14.49 -0.28 -14.42
CA PHE A 298 15.63 0.57 -14.79
C PHE A 298 16.61 0.76 -13.63
N SER A 299 16.10 1.09 -12.44
CA SER A 299 16.91 1.22 -11.21
C SER A 299 17.69 -0.05 -10.89
N ALA A 300 17.12 -1.21 -11.18
CA ALA A 300 17.74 -2.51 -10.97
C ALA A 300 18.63 -2.97 -12.14
N GLY A 301 18.75 -2.19 -13.22
CA GLY A 301 19.52 -2.56 -14.42
C GLY A 301 18.96 -3.80 -15.14
N ILE A 302 17.63 -3.95 -15.18
CA ILE A 302 16.92 -5.01 -15.92
C ILE A 302 16.65 -4.56 -17.36
N ILE A 303 16.38 -3.27 -17.56
CA ILE A 303 16.16 -2.66 -18.88
C ILE A 303 17.19 -1.58 -19.16
N GLU A 304 17.42 -1.33 -20.44
CA GLU A 304 18.33 -0.30 -20.91
C GLU A 304 17.68 1.10 -20.90
N ALA A 305 18.53 2.14 -20.88
CA ALA A 305 18.07 3.53 -20.87
C ALA A 305 17.14 3.87 -22.05
N VAL A 306 17.41 3.31 -23.23
CA VAL A 306 16.58 3.53 -24.43
C VAL A 306 15.16 2.99 -24.25
N GLU A 307 15.03 1.78 -23.69
CA GLU A 307 13.71 1.16 -23.44
C GLU A 307 12.92 1.96 -22.37
N ALA A 308 13.60 2.45 -21.33
CA ALA A 308 12.99 3.31 -20.32
C ALA A 308 12.56 4.67 -20.92
N GLU A 309 13.37 5.26 -21.79
CA GLU A 309 13.05 6.51 -22.48
C GLU A 309 11.83 6.36 -23.40
N ASP A 310 11.70 5.25 -24.12
CA ASP A 310 10.56 4.99 -25.01
C ASP A 310 9.25 4.94 -24.21
N ILE A 311 9.26 4.28 -23.05
CA ILE A 311 8.10 4.23 -22.15
C ILE A 311 7.79 5.64 -21.59
N MET A 312 8.80 6.40 -21.17
CA MET A 312 8.62 7.79 -20.72
C MET A 312 7.99 8.67 -21.80
N ASN A 313 8.48 8.58 -23.04
CA ASN A 313 7.94 9.33 -24.18
C ASN A 313 6.50 8.91 -24.52
N LYS A 314 6.18 7.61 -24.40
CA LYS A 314 4.81 7.11 -24.53
C LYS A 314 3.88 7.75 -23.49
N LEU A 315 4.26 7.74 -22.21
CA LEU A 315 3.47 8.38 -21.14
C LEU A 315 3.34 9.89 -21.35
N ARG A 316 4.39 10.54 -21.86
CA ARG A 316 4.35 11.95 -22.22
C ARG A 316 3.31 12.24 -23.31
N LEU A 317 3.30 11.46 -24.38
CA LEU A 317 2.29 11.60 -25.45
C LEU A 317 0.87 11.36 -24.93
N LEU A 318 0.68 10.41 -24.00
CA LEU A 318 -0.62 10.18 -23.37
C LEU A 318 -1.12 11.41 -22.61
N VAL A 319 -0.25 12.08 -21.83
CA VAL A 319 -0.58 13.33 -21.13
C VAL A 319 -0.84 14.47 -22.12
N GLU A 320 -0.02 14.63 -23.15
CA GLU A 320 -0.20 15.67 -24.17
C GLU A 320 -1.56 15.56 -24.87
N ASN A 321 -2.02 14.32 -25.13
CA ASN A 321 -3.32 14.04 -25.73
C ASN A 321 -4.49 14.10 -24.73
N ASN A 322 -4.23 14.04 -23.42
CA ASN A 322 -5.25 13.93 -22.37
C ASN A 322 -4.89 14.78 -21.14
N GLN A 323 -4.70 16.09 -21.34
CA GLN A 323 -4.13 17.00 -20.33
C GLN A 323 -4.95 17.14 -19.03
N GLN A 324 -6.23 16.76 -19.06
CA GLN A 324 -7.14 16.84 -17.92
C GLN A 324 -7.23 15.54 -17.10
N THR A 325 -6.41 14.54 -17.43
CA THR A 325 -6.42 13.22 -16.79
C THR A 325 -5.33 13.12 -15.73
N SER A 326 -5.72 13.08 -14.46
CA SER A 326 -4.79 13.11 -13.33
C SER A 326 -3.87 11.90 -13.25
N GLY A 327 -4.38 10.69 -13.49
CA GLY A 327 -3.59 9.45 -13.43
C GLY A 327 -2.50 9.39 -14.49
N PHE A 328 -2.71 9.96 -15.67
CA PHE A 328 -1.65 10.08 -16.68
C PHE A 328 -0.57 11.09 -16.27
N ALA A 329 -0.97 12.25 -15.72
CA ALA A 329 -0.02 13.23 -15.22
C ALA A 329 0.80 12.68 -14.04
N LEU A 330 0.15 11.95 -13.13
CA LEU A 330 0.77 11.19 -12.04
C LEU A 330 1.80 10.18 -12.58
N ALA A 331 1.39 9.33 -13.53
CA ALA A 331 2.26 8.32 -14.14
C ALA A 331 3.49 8.95 -14.82
N LEU A 332 3.30 10.05 -15.54
CA LEU A 332 4.39 10.81 -16.18
C LEU A 332 5.32 11.43 -15.13
N GLY A 333 4.78 12.11 -14.12
CA GLY A 333 5.59 12.70 -13.07
C GLY A 333 6.41 11.64 -12.32
N ASN A 334 5.81 10.47 -12.08
CA ASN A 334 6.46 9.34 -11.41
C ASN A 334 7.63 8.76 -12.20
N ILE A 335 7.45 8.46 -13.51
CA ILE A 335 8.55 7.90 -14.33
C ILE A 335 9.67 8.94 -14.49
N VAL A 336 9.32 10.21 -14.67
CA VAL A 336 10.28 11.29 -14.82
C VAL A 336 11.11 11.44 -13.54
N HIS A 337 10.46 11.44 -12.38
CA HIS A 337 11.15 11.47 -11.09
C HIS A 337 12.11 10.29 -10.94
N GLY A 338 11.59 9.06 -11.03
CA GLY A 338 12.41 7.90 -10.69
C GLY A 338 13.53 7.63 -11.70
N LEU A 339 13.31 7.86 -13.01
CA LEU A 339 14.38 7.79 -14.00
C LEU A 339 15.45 8.87 -13.76
N SER A 340 15.05 10.10 -13.41
CA SER A 340 15.98 11.18 -13.08
C SER A 340 16.84 10.84 -11.86
N VAL A 341 16.24 10.29 -10.80
CA VAL A 341 16.94 9.81 -9.59
C VAL A 341 17.91 8.67 -9.92
N CYS A 342 17.59 7.84 -10.92
CA CYS A 342 18.46 6.79 -11.44
C CYS A 342 19.53 7.29 -12.44
N GLY A 343 19.65 8.60 -12.67
CA GLY A 343 20.68 9.20 -13.52
C GLY A 343 20.31 9.35 -15.00
N HIS A 344 19.04 9.23 -15.37
CA HIS A 344 18.59 9.42 -16.76
C HIS A 344 18.47 10.91 -17.12
N GLY A 345 19.47 11.48 -17.80
CA GLY A 345 19.57 12.92 -18.06
C GLY A 345 18.36 13.53 -18.79
N LYS A 346 17.78 12.85 -19.79
CA LYS A 346 16.58 13.38 -20.49
C LYS A 346 15.33 13.43 -19.61
N ALA A 347 15.26 12.57 -18.58
CA ALA A 347 14.17 12.61 -17.62
C ALA A 347 14.35 13.85 -16.72
N GLU A 348 15.58 14.13 -16.29
CA GLU A 348 15.89 15.35 -15.53
C GLU A 348 15.51 16.63 -16.31
N ASP A 349 15.88 16.71 -17.59
CA ASP A 349 15.54 17.80 -18.49
C ASP A 349 14.03 17.98 -18.67
N LEU A 350 13.30 16.86 -18.78
CA LEU A 350 11.84 16.88 -18.89
C LEU A 350 11.20 17.36 -17.59
N GLY A 351 11.68 16.89 -16.43
CA GLY A 351 11.22 17.35 -15.12
C GLY A 351 11.42 18.85 -14.90
N ASN A 352 12.58 19.39 -15.34
CA ASN A 352 12.87 20.83 -15.32
C ASN A 352 11.89 21.67 -16.15
N LYS A 353 11.27 21.09 -17.20
CA LYS A 353 10.27 21.76 -18.04
C LYS A 353 8.84 21.58 -17.50
N LEU A 354 8.52 20.38 -17.01
CA LEU A 354 7.19 20.03 -16.52
C LEU A 354 6.82 20.78 -15.24
N LEU A 355 7.73 20.84 -14.26
CA LEU A 355 7.42 21.43 -12.95
C LEU A 355 6.99 22.91 -13.04
N PRO A 356 7.74 23.82 -13.70
CA PRO A 356 7.30 25.21 -13.85
C PRO A 356 6.02 25.34 -14.68
N ALA A 357 5.82 24.47 -15.68
CA ALA A 357 4.63 24.48 -16.52
C ALA A 357 3.36 24.10 -15.72
N TRP A 358 3.44 23.06 -14.88
CA TRP A 358 2.34 22.64 -14.02
C TRP A 358 2.07 23.63 -12.89
N ILE A 359 3.10 24.23 -12.27
CA ILE A 359 2.92 25.33 -11.31
C ILE A 359 2.13 26.47 -11.94
N ARG A 360 2.50 26.88 -13.16
CA ARG A 360 1.80 27.92 -13.89
C ARG A 360 0.34 27.55 -14.16
N ILE A 361 0.06 26.32 -14.58
CA ILE A 361 -1.30 25.82 -14.80
C ILE A 361 -2.13 25.95 -13.52
N VAL A 362 -1.61 25.47 -12.40
CA VAL A 362 -2.31 25.45 -11.10
C VAL A 362 -2.59 26.86 -10.58
N LEU A 363 -1.68 27.81 -10.79
CA LEU A 363 -1.79 29.17 -10.27
C LEU A 363 -2.46 30.17 -11.23
N THR A 364 -2.76 29.78 -12.47
CA THR A 364 -3.40 30.66 -13.45
C THR A 364 -4.91 30.71 -13.22
N GLU A 365 -5.43 31.91 -12.99
CA GLU A 365 -6.87 32.16 -12.87
C GLU A 365 -7.64 31.73 -14.13
N GLY A 366 -8.81 31.12 -13.95
CA GLY A 366 -9.67 30.67 -15.05
C GLY A 366 -9.29 29.32 -15.68
N THR A 367 -8.23 28.67 -15.19
CA THR A 367 -7.87 27.30 -15.62
C THR A 367 -8.92 26.28 -15.17
N SER A 368 -9.23 25.31 -16.03
CA SER A 368 -10.16 24.22 -15.70
C SER A 368 -9.71 23.43 -14.47
N THR A 369 -10.62 23.16 -13.53
CA THR A 369 -10.36 22.38 -12.30
C THR A 369 -9.68 21.04 -12.61
N MET A 370 -10.11 20.33 -13.66
CA MET A 370 -9.53 19.03 -14.04
C MET A 370 -8.08 19.16 -14.51
N LEU A 371 -7.77 20.24 -15.24
CA LEU A 371 -6.40 20.53 -15.67
C LEU A 371 -5.51 20.90 -14.48
N CYS A 372 -6.04 21.66 -13.51
CA CYS A 372 -5.33 21.96 -12.26
C CYS A 372 -5.10 20.69 -11.42
N LEU A 373 -6.10 19.80 -11.31
CA LEU A 373 -5.96 18.53 -10.60
C LEU A 373 -4.89 17.65 -11.25
N ALA A 374 -4.88 17.54 -12.58
CA ALA A 374 -3.86 16.77 -13.27
C ALA A 374 -2.45 17.33 -13.05
N ALA A 375 -2.29 18.65 -13.15
CA ALA A 375 -1.04 19.33 -12.87
C ALA A 375 -0.57 19.11 -11.41
N LEU A 376 -1.48 19.19 -10.42
CA LEU A 376 -1.16 18.94 -9.01
C LEU A 376 -0.63 17.53 -8.78
N HIS A 377 -1.31 16.50 -9.30
CA HIS A 377 -0.89 15.11 -9.16
C HIS A 377 0.47 14.86 -9.83
N GLY A 378 0.67 15.39 -11.03
CA GLY A 378 1.96 15.30 -11.72
C GLY A 378 3.10 15.97 -10.96
N MET A 379 2.89 17.17 -10.41
CA MET A 379 3.89 17.90 -9.64
C MET A 379 4.33 17.14 -8.39
N VAL A 380 3.38 16.55 -7.67
CA VAL A 380 3.66 15.79 -6.45
C VAL A 380 4.40 14.49 -6.76
N ALA A 381 4.06 13.83 -7.87
CA ALA A 381 4.81 12.67 -8.35
C ALA A 381 6.24 13.02 -8.77
N LEU A 382 6.47 14.19 -9.39
CA LEU A 382 7.80 14.66 -9.82
C LEU A 382 8.79 14.83 -8.66
N VAL A 383 8.29 15.03 -7.45
CA VAL A 383 9.09 15.16 -6.23
C VAL A 383 9.11 13.88 -5.40
N GLY A 384 8.71 12.75 -6.00
CA GLY A 384 8.96 11.41 -5.44
C GLY A 384 7.93 10.94 -4.43
N SER A 385 6.66 11.39 -4.53
CA SER A 385 5.59 10.90 -3.65
C SER A 385 5.43 9.38 -3.66
N GLU A 386 5.75 8.71 -4.78
CA GLU A 386 5.62 7.25 -4.95
C GLU A 386 6.93 6.47 -4.75
N GLY A 387 7.99 7.10 -4.21
CA GLY A 387 9.31 6.48 -4.09
C GLY A 387 9.32 5.14 -3.35
N ASP A 388 8.44 4.97 -2.35
CA ASP A 388 8.29 3.74 -1.58
C ASP A 388 7.82 2.55 -2.43
N VAL A 389 6.95 2.79 -3.43
CA VAL A 389 6.42 1.75 -4.32
C VAL A 389 7.53 1.17 -5.21
N MET A 390 8.48 2.02 -5.61
CA MET A 390 9.53 1.69 -6.58
C MET A 390 10.85 1.25 -5.92
N GLN A 391 10.93 1.34 -4.58
CA GLN A 391 12.11 0.98 -3.79
C GLN A 391 13.39 1.64 -4.31
N LEU A 392 13.27 2.92 -4.68
CA LEU A 392 14.40 3.69 -5.18
C LEU A 392 15.43 3.90 -4.07
N LYS A 393 16.72 3.72 -4.40
CA LYS A 393 17.81 3.91 -3.43
C LYS A 393 17.86 5.37 -2.97
N SER A 394 17.75 5.56 -1.65
CA SER A 394 17.64 6.86 -0.97
C SER A 394 18.85 7.80 -1.18
N GLU A 395 20.00 7.29 -1.61
CA GLU A 395 21.24 8.08 -1.77
C GLU A 395 21.11 9.19 -2.83
N ALA A 396 20.28 9.01 -3.86
CA ALA A 396 20.07 10.00 -4.91
C ALA A 396 19.03 11.10 -4.57
N ILE A 397 18.30 10.95 -3.46
CA ILE A 397 17.24 11.88 -3.00
C ILE A 397 17.85 13.10 -2.25
N GLN A 398 19.16 13.10 -1.99
CA GLN A 398 19.83 14.09 -1.11
C GLN A 398 20.44 15.31 -1.84
N SER A 399 20.13 15.54 -3.11
CA SER A 399 20.65 16.72 -3.81
C SER A 399 19.94 18.01 -3.34
N SER A 400 20.69 19.12 -3.21
CA SER A 400 20.12 20.45 -2.92
C SER A 400 19.07 20.87 -3.96
N HIS A 401 19.25 20.40 -5.20
CA HIS A 401 18.32 20.62 -6.30
C HIS A 401 16.97 19.92 -6.08
N PHE A 402 16.97 18.67 -5.62
CA PHE A 402 15.74 17.95 -5.27
C PHE A 402 14.98 18.64 -4.12
N GLN A 403 15.69 19.05 -3.06
CA GLN A 403 15.07 19.77 -1.95
C GLN A 403 14.44 21.10 -2.39
N GLY A 404 15.07 21.79 -3.35
CA GLY A 404 14.51 23.00 -3.97
C GLY A 404 13.18 22.74 -4.66
N ARG A 405 13.10 21.70 -5.50
CA ARG A 405 11.85 21.29 -6.18
C ARG A 405 10.76 20.89 -5.19
N LEU A 406 11.11 20.12 -4.16
CA LEU A 406 10.18 19.70 -3.10
C LEU A 406 9.57 20.91 -2.38
N ASN A 407 10.40 21.86 -1.96
CA ASN A 407 9.95 23.08 -1.29
C ASN A 407 9.04 23.92 -2.20
N GLU A 408 9.31 23.97 -3.50
CA GLU A 408 8.47 24.68 -4.46
C GLU A 408 7.09 24.03 -4.64
N VAL A 409 7.03 22.69 -4.69
CA VAL A 409 5.76 21.95 -4.72
C VAL A 409 4.96 22.18 -3.43
N ILE A 410 5.60 22.09 -2.25
CA ILE A 410 4.96 22.37 -0.96
C ILE A 410 4.38 23.79 -0.96
N ARG A 411 5.17 24.79 -1.35
CA ARG A 411 4.72 26.18 -1.42
C ARG A 411 3.50 26.34 -2.33
N THR A 412 3.51 25.67 -3.48
CA THR A 412 2.41 25.73 -4.45
C THR A 412 1.14 25.08 -3.89
N LEU A 413 1.25 23.92 -3.25
CA LEU A 413 0.13 23.26 -2.56
C LEU A 413 -0.45 24.16 -1.47
N THR A 414 0.39 24.76 -0.61
CA THR A 414 -0.07 25.69 0.43
C THR A 414 -0.78 26.90 -0.16
N GLN A 415 -0.31 27.43 -1.29
CA GLN A 415 -0.96 28.54 -1.99
C GLN A 415 -2.34 28.12 -2.52
N VAL A 416 -2.48 26.94 -3.13
CA VAL A 416 -3.77 26.41 -3.58
C VAL A 416 -4.73 26.24 -2.41
N ILE A 417 -4.28 25.66 -1.30
CA ILE A 417 -5.09 25.48 -0.09
C ILE A 417 -5.60 26.85 0.41
N SER A 418 -4.74 27.87 0.40
CA SER A 418 -5.07 29.18 0.98
C SER A 418 -5.91 30.07 0.06
N VAL A 419 -5.73 29.99 -1.27
CA VAL A 419 -6.24 30.99 -2.21
C VAL A 419 -7.33 30.44 -3.14
N SER A 420 -7.35 29.12 -3.41
CA SER A 420 -8.34 28.55 -4.33
C SER A 420 -9.76 28.68 -3.78
N GLY A 421 -10.69 29.22 -4.57
CA GLY A 421 -12.12 29.20 -4.25
C GLY A 421 -12.80 27.84 -4.53
N VAL A 422 -12.07 26.87 -5.10
CA VAL A 422 -12.61 25.56 -5.51
C VAL A 422 -12.31 24.53 -4.43
N ILE A 423 -13.34 24.14 -3.66
CA ILE A 423 -13.23 23.18 -2.54
C ILE A 423 -12.57 21.86 -2.99
N GLY A 424 -12.98 21.30 -4.12
CA GLY A 424 -12.38 20.06 -4.63
C GLY A 424 -10.87 20.16 -4.87
N LEU A 425 -10.37 21.32 -5.31
CA LEU A 425 -8.94 21.55 -5.53
C LEU A 425 -8.20 21.73 -4.19
N GLN A 426 -8.81 22.43 -3.23
CA GLN A 426 -8.24 22.60 -1.88
C GLN A 426 -8.13 21.25 -1.15
N SER A 427 -9.19 20.44 -1.15
CA SER A 427 -9.21 19.12 -0.50
C SER A 427 -8.16 18.19 -1.09
N ASN A 428 -8.02 18.16 -2.42
CA ASN A 428 -6.98 17.38 -3.09
C ASN A 428 -5.58 17.89 -2.73
N ALA A 429 -5.37 19.21 -2.67
CA ALA A 429 -4.07 19.77 -2.29
C ALA A 429 -3.69 19.44 -0.83
N VAL A 430 -4.65 19.43 0.10
CA VAL A 430 -4.42 18.99 1.49
C VAL A 430 -4.03 17.51 1.53
N TRP A 431 -4.77 16.66 0.81
CA TRP A 431 -4.49 15.23 0.76
C TRP A 431 -3.09 14.95 0.17
N LEU A 432 -2.76 15.58 -0.95
CA LEU A 432 -1.46 15.44 -1.61
C LEU A 432 -0.30 15.94 -0.73
N LEU A 433 -0.51 17.00 0.06
CA LEU A 433 0.47 17.47 1.02
C LEU A 433 0.72 16.44 2.13
N GLY A 434 -0.34 15.80 2.62
CA GLY A 434 -0.25 14.69 3.58
C GLY A 434 0.48 13.47 3.00
N HIS A 435 0.14 13.09 1.76
CA HIS A 435 0.79 12.00 1.04
C HIS A 435 2.31 12.24 0.87
N LEU A 436 2.67 13.44 0.42
CA LEU A 436 4.06 13.85 0.26
C LEU A 436 4.84 13.83 1.59
N HIS A 437 4.19 14.26 2.68
CA HIS A 437 4.77 14.20 4.02
C HIS A 437 5.05 12.75 4.46
N LEU A 438 4.08 11.85 4.29
CA LEU A 438 4.23 10.43 4.62
C LEU A 438 5.36 9.76 3.82
N SER A 439 5.43 10.02 2.53
CA SER A 439 6.50 9.51 1.66
C SER A 439 7.90 9.98 2.10
N THR A 440 8.00 11.26 2.51
CA THR A 440 9.25 11.83 3.04
C THR A 440 9.63 11.24 4.42
N LEU A 441 8.66 10.86 5.26
CA LEU A 441 8.93 10.22 6.55
C LEU A 441 9.34 8.75 6.39
N SER A 442 8.65 8.01 5.52
CA SER A 442 8.90 6.58 5.25
C SER A 442 10.33 6.35 4.73
N SER A 443 10.77 7.17 3.77
CA SER A 443 12.14 7.16 3.28
C SER A 443 13.19 7.44 4.38
N ASN A 444 12.84 8.23 5.40
CA ASN A 444 13.71 8.50 6.55
C ASN A 444 13.68 7.40 7.62
N GLN A 445 12.56 6.69 7.83
CA GLN A 445 12.49 5.59 8.80
C GLN A 445 13.26 4.34 8.35
N SER A 446 13.42 4.13 7.03
CA SER A 446 14.39 3.15 6.51
C SER A 446 15.84 3.45 6.94
N ARG A 447 16.13 4.68 7.39
CA ARG A 447 17.45 5.13 7.86
C ARG A 447 17.70 4.89 9.35
N THR A 448 16.67 4.57 10.15
CA THR A 448 16.81 4.37 11.60
C THR A 448 16.49 2.93 12.00
N SER A 449 17.33 2.00 11.52
CA SER A 449 17.65 0.77 12.25
C SER A 449 18.69 1.03 13.37
N VAL A 450 18.92 2.29 13.74
CA VAL A 450 19.68 2.72 14.92
C VAL A 450 18.75 3.57 15.79
N HIS A 451 18.61 3.14 17.05
CA HIS A 451 17.76 3.72 18.10
C HIS A 451 17.68 5.24 18.06
N ILE A 452 16.46 5.78 17.91
CA ILE A 452 16.16 7.14 18.39
C ILE A 452 15.89 7.02 19.88
N SER A 453 16.89 7.35 20.68
CA SER A 453 16.74 7.70 22.09
C SER A 453 15.97 9.02 22.21
N ASP A 454 15.07 9.07 23.19
CA ASP A 454 14.38 10.23 23.75
C ASP A 454 14.92 11.61 23.34
N SER A 455 14.10 12.41 22.65
CA SER A 455 13.76 13.80 23.02
C SER A 455 13.12 14.53 21.83
N GLY A 456 11.89 15.02 22.05
CA GLY A 456 11.25 16.00 21.17
C GLY A 456 9.90 15.59 20.60
N CYS A 457 8.89 15.39 21.44
CA CYS A 457 7.51 15.62 21.01
C CYS A 457 7.33 17.12 20.74
N PRO A 458 6.90 17.55 19.55
CA PRO A 458 6.22 18.83 19.43
C PRO A 458 4.75 18.63 19.78
N GLU A 459 4.27 19.35 20.78
CA GLU A 459 2.84 19.58 21.01
C GLU A 459 2.20 20.12 19.72
N ILE A 460 1.22 19.39 19.17
CA ILE A 460 0.29 19.95 18.20
C ILE A 460 -1.06 20.04 18.90
N ALA A 461 -1.46 21.28 19.16
CA ALA A 461 -2.75 21.65 19.68
C ALA A 461 -3.88 21.10 18.81
N SER A 462 -4.89 20.59 19.51
CA SER A 462 -6.19 20.12 19.01
C SER A 462 -6.88 21.11 18.06
N PRO A 463 -7.29 20.68 16.86
CA PRO A 463 -8.50 21.17 16.21
C PRO A 463 -9.63 20.20 16.55
N GLU A 464 -10.51 20.61 17.45
CA GLU A 464 -11.84 20.02 17.58
C GLU A 464 -12.58 20.12 16.23
N ASN A 465 -13.22 19.02 15.82
CA ASN A 465 -14.09 18.88 14.64
C ASN A 465 -13.41 19.01 13.26
N GLY A 466 -12.91 17.88 12.77
CA GLY A 466 -12.59 17.69 11.34
C GLY A 466 -12.45 16.21 11.01
N GLY A 467 -13.56 15.56 10.66
CA GLY A 467 -13.54 14.18 10.17
C GLY A 467 -12.77 14.10 8.86
N LEU A 468 -11.64 13.40 8.84
CA LEU A 468 -10.94 13.01 7.62
C LEU A 468 -11.79 11.97 6.89
N ILE A 469 -12.49 12.44 5.86
CA ILE A 469 -13.29 11.64 4.94
C ILE A 469 -12.31 10.93 3.99
N LEU A 470 -12.20 9.62 4.15
CA LEU A 470 -11.80 8.70 3.08
C LEU A 470 -12.99 8.59 2.12
N GLU A 471 -13.08 9.49 1.15
CA GLU A 471 -13.92 9.28 -0.02
C GLU A 471 -13.06 8.62 -1.09
N ALA A 472 -13.41 7.38 -1.41
CA ALA A 472 -12.90 6.67 -2.56
C ALA A 472 -13.34 7.41 -3.83
N GLN A 473 -12.39 7.85 -4.64
CA GLN A 473 -12.57 8.07 -6.07
C GLN A 473 -12.01 6.90 -6.84
#